data_AF-A0A930PRK8-F1
#
_entry.id   AF-A0A930PRK8-F1
#
_cell.length_a   1.000
_cell.length_b   1.000
_cell.length_c   1.000
_cell.angle_alpha   90.00
_cell.angle_beta   90.00
_cell.angle_gamma   90.00
#
_symmetry.space_group_name_H-M   'P 1'
#
loop_
_entity.id
_entity.type
_entity.pdbx_description
1 polymer ?
#
loop_
_entity_poly.entity_id
_entity_poly.type
_entity_poly.pdbx_seq_one_letter_code
_entity_poly.pdbx_strand_id
1 'polypeptide(L)'
;MHLSIVCSGEIIAVMQKKEQSLRERRREQTWTAIHEAALKRVRDHGMRGTTVEEIAQEAGVSPRTFFNYFPSKEDAVLGLREPVVSEEILETDRAHEDDNTIIRVTHLLWEVIFQSFHYANGKDPRAPFQEFPESAKRMKMHYMKCEQVLTDYLNTIDWVAFDAAGRRGPFPRRTPADPLTDHFRERSRAKVQLASAVLRQLEFARDLEDKEDIARHIRQTVKTFQFLLFEQNRPAI
;
A
#
# COMPACT_ATOMS: atom_id res chain seq x y z
N MET A 1 -18.32 34.13 13.52
CA MET A 1 -19.02 32.84 13.45
C MET A 1 -18.01 31.80 12.95
N HIS A 2 -17.06 31.34 13.77
CA HIS A 2 -17.22 30.27 14.76
C HIS A 2 -18.02 29.08 14.22
N LEU A 3 -17.30 28.12 13.64
CA LEU A 3 -17.52 26.71 13.91
C LEU A 3 -16.16 26.05 14.11
N SER A 4 -15.78 25.97 15.39
CA SER A 4 -14.74 25.07 15.87
C SER A 4 -15.27 23.64 15.77
N ILE A 5 -14.56 22.76 15.08
CA ILE A 5 -14.58 21.32 15.41
C ILE A 5 -13.14 20.95 15.74
N VAL A 6 -12.80 21.24 16.99
CA VAL A 6 -11.75 20.53 17.71
C VAL A 6 -12.38 19.20 18.11
N CYS A 7 -11.94 18.10 17.51
CA CYS A 7 -12.01 16.78 18.13
C CYS A 7 -10.59 16.21 18.16
N SER A 8 -9.82 16.71 19.11
CA SER A 8 -8.65 16.03 19.66
C SER A 8 -9.09 14.74 20.37
N GLY A 9 -8.36 13.64 20.18
CA GLY A 9 -8.18 12.66 21.26
C GLY A 9 -9.12 11.45 21.40
N GLU A 10 -10.09 11.20 20.52
CA GLU A 10 -11.02 10.04 20.64
C GLU A 10 -11.01 9.07 19.43
N ILE A 11 -9.83 8.69 18.94
CA ILE A 11 -9.66 7.39 18.24
C ILE A 11 -8.58 6.58 18.95
N ILE A 12 -8.64 6.59 20.27
CA ILE A 12 -8.19 5.47 21.11
C ILE A 12 -9.50 4.88 21.64
N ALA A 13 -9.82 3.65 21.21
CA ALA A 13 -10.98 2.85 21.63
C ALA A 13 -12.32 3.01 20.86
N VAL A 14 -12.32 2.76 19.55
CA VAL A 14 -13.42 1.97 18.95
C VAL A 14 -12.86 0.64 18.47
N MET A 15 -12.61 -0.23 19.45
CA MET A 15 -12.48 -1.65 19.26
C MET A 15 -13.84 -2.23 18.84
N GLN A 16 -14.04 -2.42 17.54
CA GLN A 16 -14.65 -3.66 17.05
C GLN A 16 -13.65 -4.37 16.15
N LYS A 17 -12.48 -4.67 16.74
CA LYS A 17 -11.62 -5.74 16.27
C LYS A 17 -12.44 -7.02 16.43
N LYS A 18 -13.14 -7.45 15.37
CA LYS A 18 -13.78 -8.78 15.23
C LYS A 18 -12.94 -9.75 16.04
N GLU A 19 -13.48 -10.34 17.12
CA GLU A 19 -12.71 -11.06 18.14
C GLU A 19 -11.62 -11.89 17.47
N GLN A 20 -10.40 -11.37 17.46
CA GLN A 20 -9.34 -12.06 16.74
C GLN A 20 -9.20 -13.40 17.43
N SER A 21 -9.40 -14.46 16.66
CA SER A 21 -9.36 -15.81 17.21
C SER A 21 -8.01 -16.01 17.92
N LEU A 22 -7.97 -16.86 18.95
CA LEU A 22 -6.70 -17.16 19.63
C LEU A 22 -5.60 -17.57 18.63
N ARG A 23 -6.00 -18.18 17.51
CA ARG A 23 -5.12 -18.50 16.38
C ARG A 23 -4.58 -17.26 15.69
N GLU A 24 -5.41 -16.28 15.35
CA GLU A 24 -4.97 -15.01 14.74
C GLU A 24 -4.06 -14.22 15.67
N ARG A 25 -4.38 -14.15 16.97
CA ARG A 25 -3.52 -13.50 17.96
C ARG A 25 -2.16 -14.17 18.07
N ARG A 26 -2.13 -15.50 18.17
CA ARG A 26 -0.86 -16.26 18.18
C ARG A 26 -0.08 -16.07 16.89
N ARG A 27 -0.77 -16.06 15.74
CA ARG A 27 -0.15 -15.82 14.43
C ARG A 27 0.52 -14.45 14.39
N GLU A 28 -0.18 -13.42 14.85
CA GLU A 28 0.35 -12.06 14.92
C GLU A 28 1.54 -11.97 15.88
N GLN A 29 1.44 -12.55 17.08
CA GLN A 29 2.54 -12.60 18.05
C GLN A 29 3.79 -13.30 17.50
N THR A 30 3.61 -14.43 16.83
CA THR A 30 4.74 -15.15 16.20
C THR A 30 5.35 -14.33 15.07
N TRP A 31 4.53 -13.70 14.22
CA TRP A 31 4.99 -12.82 13.16
C TRP A 31 5.84 -11.67 13.73
N THR A 32 5.35 -10.99 14.79
CA THR A 32 6.07 -9.89 15.46
C THR A 32 7.37 -10.35 16.08
N ALA A 33 7.37 -11.49 16.79
CA ALA A 33 8.58 -12.03 17.41
C ALA A 33 9.68 -12.33 16.37
N ILE A 34 9.31 -12.89 15.22
CA ILE A 34 10.25 -13.14 14.12
C ILE A 34 10.80 -11.84 13.54
N HIS A 35 9.93 -10.84 13.31
CA HIS A 35 10.34 -9.53 12.79
C HIS A 35 11.31 -8.81 13.74
N GLU A 36 11.00 -8.78 15.05
CA GLU A 36 11.85 -8.15 16.06
C GLU A 36 13.21 -8.85 16.20
N ALA A 37 13.22 -10.19 16.18
CA ALA A 37 14.46 -10.96 16.18
C ALA A 37 15.30 -10.67 14.93
N ALA A 38 14.67 -10.61 13.75
CA ALA A 38 15.34 -10.29 12.50
C ALA A 38 15.97 -8.88 12.53
N LEU A 39 15.20 -7.88 12.96
CA LEU A 39 15.68 -6.50 13.10
C LEU A 39 16.86 -6.42 14.07
N LYS A 40 16.75 -7.05 15.24
CA LYS A 40 17.82 -7.04 16.24
C LYS A 40 19.11 -7.66 15.70
N ARG A 41 19.03 -8.88 15.15
CA ARG A 41 20.20 -9.59 14.59
C ARG A 41 20.87 -8.79 13.48
N VAL A 42 20.08 -8.23 12.56
CA VAL A 42 20.63 -7.46 11.44
C VAL A 42 21.23 -6.13 11.89
N ARG A 43 20.70 -5.49 12.94
CA ARG A 43 21.36 -4.33 13.56
C ARG A 43 22.70 -4.67 14.19
N ASP A 44 22.80 -5.81 14.85
CA ASP A 44 24.01 -6.21 15.58
C ASP A 44 25.10 -6.80 14.67
N HIS A 45 24.71 -7.50 13.60
CA HIS A 45 25.63 -8.29 12.78
C HIS A 45 25.58 -7.98 11.28
N GLY A 46 24.74 -7.04 10.88
CA GLY A 46 24.49 -6.71 9.46
C GLY A 46 23.66 -7.78 8.74
N MET A 47 23.16 -7.42 7.55
CA MET A 47 22.30 -8.30 6.76
C MET A 47 23.02 -9.59 6.34
N ARG A 48 24.29 -9.49 5.93
CA ARG A 48 25.09 -10.64 5.47
C ARG A 48 25.51 -11.57 6.61
N GLY A 49 25.77 -11.03 7.80
CA GLY A 49 26.20 -11.79 8.98
C GLY A 49 25.06 -12.51 9.71
N THR A 50 23.81 -12.30 9.29
CA THR A 50 22.63 -12.89 9.93
C THR A 50 22.08 -14.06 9.11
N THR A 51 21.76 -15.18 9.76
CA THR A 51 21.11 -16.34 9.13
C THR A 51 19.65 -16.51 9.57
N VAL A 52 18.86 -17.25 8.78
CA VAL A 52 17.46 -17.55 9.14
C VAL A 52 17.40 -18.44 10.38
N GLU A 53 18.37 -19.33 10.54
CA GLU A 53 18.49 -20.24 11.67
C GLU A 53 18.68 -19.47 12.98
N GLU A 54 19.54 -18.46 12.98
CA GLU A 54 19.77 -17.59 14.14
C GLU A 54 18.53 -16.76 14.48
N ILE A 55 17.86 -16.20 13.48
CA ILE A 55 16.62 -15.45 13.68
C ILE A 55 15.54 -16.36 14.27
N ALA A 56 15.37 -17.57 13.71
CA ALA A 56 14.38 -18.53 14.18
C ALA A 56 14.66 -18.95 15.64
N GLN A 57 15.93 -19.21 15.97
CA GLN A 57 16.35 -19.53 17.32
C GLN A 57 16.03 -18.38 18.30
N GLU A 58 16.35 -17.14 17.94
CA GLU A 58 16.08 -15.97 18.78
C GLU A 58 14.58 -15.70 18.95
N ALA A 59 13.78 -15.92 17.90
CA ALA A 59 12.32 -15.83 17.96
C ALA A 59 11.64 -17.02 18.65
N GLY A 60 12.39 -18.05 19.06
CA GLY A 60 11.84 -19.25 19.70
C GLY A 60 11.00 -20.13 18.77
N VAL A 61 11.31 -20.14 17.47
CA VAL A 61 10.60 -20.92 16.45
C VAL A 61 11.55 -21.81 15.65
N SER A 62 11.02 -22.79 14.92
CA SER A 62 11.83 -23.55 13.96
C SER A 62 12.05 -22.78 12.65
N PRO A 63 13.12 -23.06 11.88
CA PRO A 63 13.31 -22.46 10.54
C PRO A 63 12.11 -22.72 9.60
N ARG A 64 11.50 -23.90 9.69
CA ARG A 64 10.26 -24.20 8.96
C ARG A 64 9.12 -23.24 9.35
N THR A 65 8.99 -22.94 10.64
CA THR A 65 7.98 -21.99 11.13
C THR A 65 8.29 -20.59 10.63
N PHE A 66 9.56 -20.15 10.66
CA PHE A 66 9.99 -18.88 10.06
C PHE A 66 9.48 -18.75 8.62
N PHE A 67 9.73 -19.76 7.77
CA PHE A 67 9.33 -19.73 6.37
C PHE A 67 7.81 -19.77 6.14
N ASN A 68 7.01 -20.17 7.12
CA ASN A 68 5.55 -20.03 7.06
C ASN A 68 5.08 -18.57 7.18
N TYR A 69 5.92 -17.69 7.73
CA TYR A 69 5.61 -16.27 7.93
C TYR A 69 6.35 -15.37 6.93
N PHE A 70 7.62 -15.64 6.68
CA PHE A 70 8.46 -14.82 5.81
C PHE A 70 9.21 -15.65 4.77
N PRO A 71 9.16 -15.27 3.49
CA PRO A 71 9.87 -16.01 2.44
C PRO A 71 11.39 -15.80 2.48
N SER A 72 11.88 -14.74 3.12
CA SER A 72 13.31 -14.49 3.34
C SER A 72 13.58 -13.66 4.59
N LYS A 73 14.84 -13.61 5.03
CA LYS A 73 15.25 -12.73 6.14
C LYS A 73 15.07 -11.25 5.81
N GLU A 74 15.23 -10.84 4.55
CA GLU A 74 14.99 -9.47 4.12
C GLU A 74 13.51 -9.11 4.28
N ASP A 75 12.59 -10.02 3.96
CA ASP A 75 11.16 -9.83 4.20
C ASP A 75 10.85 -9.71 5.70
N ALA A 76 11.51 -10.53 6.53
CA ALA A 76 11.38 -10.49 7.98
C ALA A 76 11.92 -9.18 8.58
N VAL A 77 13.08 -8.69 8.14
CA VAL A 77 13.67 -7.41 8.58
C VAL A 77 12.78 -6.24 8.20
N LEU A 78 12.24 -6.25 6.98
CA LEU A 78 11.36 -5.20 6.48
C LEU A 78 9.94 -5.25 7.07
N GLY A 79 9.57 -6.35 7.74
CA GLY A 79 8.23 -6.52 8.29
C GLY A 79 7.16 -6.58 7.19
N LEU A 80 7.48 -7.22 6.06
CA LEU A 80 6.57 -7.31 4.92
C LEU A 80 5.41 -8.28 5.19
N ARG A 81 4.23 -7.90 4.71
CA ARG A 81 3.06 -8.77 4.58
C ARG A 81 2.70 -8.92 3.12
N GLU A 82 2.01 -10.00 2.77
CA GLU A 82 1.49 -10.13 1.42
C GLU A 82 0.46 -9.00 1.18
N PRO A 83 0.62 -8.17 0.14
CA PRO A 83 -0.27 -7.06 -0.11
C PRO A 83 -1.65 -7.57 -0.53
N VAL A 84 -2.69 -6.89 -0.07
CA VAL A 84 -4.09 -7.23 -0.37
C VAL A 84 -4.89 -5.94 -0.53
N VAL A 85 -5.94 -5.97 -1.35
CA VAL A 85 -7.00 -4.96 -1.28
C VAL A 85 -8.06 -5.47 -0.31
N SER A 86 -7.96 -5.07 0.96
CA SER A 86 -8.88 -5.47 2.02
C SER A 86 -10.14 -4.61 2.02
N GLU A 87 -11.20 -5.08 2.68
CA GLU A 87 -12.41 -4.27 2.88
C GLU A 87 -12.12 -2.97 3.64
N GLU A 88 -11.16 -3.01 4.59
CA GLU A 88 -10.70 -1.83 5.31
C GLU A 88 -10.09 -0.79 4.36
N ILE A 89 -9.25 -1.21 3.41
CA ILE A 89 -8.70 -0.32 2.37
C ILE A 89 -9.83 0.25 1.51
N LEU A 90 -10.81 -0.56 1.12
CA LEU A 90 -11.94 -0.09 0.31
C LEU A 90 -12.83 0.89 1.06
N GLU A 91 -12.97 0.75 2.37
CA GLU A 91 -13.72 1.71 3.19
C GLU A 91 -13.05 3.09 3.16
N THR A 92 -11.71 3.16 3.09
CA THR A 92 -11.01 4.45 2.96
C THR A 92 -11.29 5.16 1.63
N ASP A 93 -11.57 4.42 0.54
CA ASP A 93 -11.91 4.99 -0.77
C ASP A 93 -13.26 5.73 -0.76
N ARG A 94 -14.15 5.45 0.22
CA ARG A 94 -15.44 6.15 0.33
C ARG A 94 -15.27 7.67 0.48
N ALA A 95 -14.21 8.10 1.18
CA ALA A 95 -13.88 9.52 1.32
C ALA A 95 -13.42 10.17 0.00
N HIS A 96 -13.10 9.37 -1.01
CA HIS A 96 -12.55 9.78 -2.30
C HIS A 96 -13.50 9.49 -3.46
N GLU A 97 -14.74 9.07 -3.22
CA GLU A 97 -15.68 8.69 -4.29
C GLU A 97 -15.94 9.82 -5.31
N ASP A 98 -15.82 11.06 -4.86
CA ASP A 98 -15.97 12.27 -5.68
C ASP A 98 -14.67 12.75 -6.35
N ASP A 99 -13.53 12.15 -6.02
CA ASP A 99 -12.24 12.51 -6.60
C ASP A 99 -12.06 12.00 -8.03
N ASN A 100 -11.04 12.51 -8.70
CA ASN A 100 -10.60 11.95 -9.98
C ASN A 100 -10.16 10.49 -9.80
N THR A 101 -10.48 9.60 -10.75
CA THR A 101 -10.11 8.17 -10.66
C THR A 101 -8.61 7.94 -10.45
N ILE A 102 -7.72 8.77 -11.03
CA ILE A 102 -6.28 8.62 -10.79
C ILE A 102 -5.94 8.96 -9.34
N ILE A 103 -6.53 10.00 -8.76
CA ILE A 103 -6.34 10.34 -7.34
C ILE A 103 -6.79 9.18 -6.46
N ARG A 104 -7.97 8.61 -6.72
CA ARG A 104 -8.49 7.42 -6.02
C ARG A 104 -7.56 6.22 -6.11
N VAL A 105 -7.10 5.89 -7.32
CA VAL A 105 -6.16 4.78 -7.54
C VAL A 105 -4.82 5.05 -6.86
N THR A 106 -4.35 6.30 -6.80
CA THR A 106 -3.16 6.69 -6.04
C THR A 106 -3.35 6.50 -4.54
N HIS A 107 -4.48 6.90 -3.97
CA HIS A 107 -4.79 6.67 -2.56
C HIS A 107 -4.92 5.17 -2.24
N LEU A 108 -5.63 4.41 -3.07
CA LEU A 108 -5.72 2.95 -2.93
C LEU A 108 -4.35 2.27 -3.01
N LEU A 109 -3.49 2.68 -3.95
CA LEU A 109 -2.13 2.14 -4.05
C LEU A 109 -1.30 2.49 -2.82
N TRP A 110 -1.42 3.72 -2.31
CA TRP A 110 -0.78 4.15 -1.08
C TRP A 110 -1.22 3.28 0.10
N GLU A 111 -2.52 3.03 0.27
CA GLU A 111 -3.05 2.20 1.34
C GLU A 111 -2.61 0.74 1.23
N VAL A 112 -2.64 0.15 0.03
CA VAL A 112 -2.13 -1.21 -0.22
C VAL A 112 -0.65 -1.31 0.16
N ILE A 113 0.15 -0.32 -0.24
CA ILE A 113 1.57 -0.24 0.13
C ILE A 113 1.68 -0.11 1.65
N PHE A 114 1.09 0.91 2.26
CA PHE A 114 1.24 1.23 3.67
C PHE A 114 0.80 0.08 4.59
N GLN A 115 -0.35 -0.55 4.34
CA GLN A 115 -0.87 -1.65 5.16
C GLN A 115 -0.11 -2.97 4.96
N SER A 116 0.67 -3.09 3.88
CA SER A 116 1.53 -4.26 3.65
C SER A 116 2.86 -4.20 4.42
N PHE A 117 3.08 -3.16 5.22
CA PHE A 117 4.18 -3.05 6.17
C PHE A 117 3.69 -3.13 7.60
N HIS A 118 4.51 -3.70 8.47
CA HIS A 118 4.40 -3.50 9.89
C HIS A 118 5.75 -3.02 10.40
N TYR A 119 5.90 -1.70 10.48
CA TYR A 119 7.03 -1.07 11.16
C TYR A 119 6.53 -0.59 12.53
N ALA A 120 7.19 -1.04 13.59
CA ALA A 120 6.85 -0.66 14.95
C ALA A 120 6.77 0.87 15.08
N ASN A 121 5.61 1.37 15.50
CA ASN A 121 5.38 2.76 15.93
C ASN A 121 5.33 3.85 14.85
N GLY A 122 4.63 3.61 13.73
CA GLY A 122 4.16 4.71 12.86
C GLY A 122 5.28 5.56 12.23
N LYS A 123 6.47 4.98 12.05
CA LYS A 123 7.60 5.65 11.41
C LYS A 123 7.45 5.68 9.89
N ASP A 124 8.15 6.63 9.27
CA ASP A 124 8.26 6.85 7.82
C ASP A 124 8.39 5.52 7.05
N PRO A 125 7.50 5.21 6.07
CA PRO A 125 7.61 4.02 5.23
C PRO A 125 8.92 3.93 4.44
N ARG A 126 9.69 5.03 4.37
CA ARG A 126 11.04 5.10 3.78
C ARG A 126 12.16 4.69 4.74
N ALA A 127 11.91 4.66 6.06
CA ALA A 127 12.92 4.32 7.06
C ALA A 127 13.65 2.98 6.80
N PRO A 128 12.96 1.90 6.35
CA PRO A 128 13.65 0.64 6.08
C PRO A 128 14.68 0.72 4.95
N PHE A 129 14.47 1.59 3.97
CA PHE A 129 15.43 1.76 2.86
C PHE A 129 16.74 2.39 3.30
N GLN A 130 16.67 3.30 4.26
CA GLN A 130 17.84 4.00 4.79
C GLN A 130 18.63 3.10 5.73
N GLU A 131 17.91 2.32 6.56
CA GLU A 131 18.52 1.43 7.55
C GLU A 131 19.15 0.19 6.91
N PHE A 132 18.54 -0.36 5.85
CA PHE A 132 19.00 -1.59 5.21
C PHE A 132 19.04 -1.49 3.67
N PRO A 133 20.04 -0.80 3.09
CA PRO A 133 20.16 -0.61 1.64
C PRO A 133 20.19 -1.93 0.84
N GLU A 134 20.71 -3.02 1.43
CA GLU A 134 20.71 -4.35 0.79
C GLU A 134 19.29 -4.89 0.52
N SER A 135 18.29 -4.37 1.24
CA SER A 135 16.88 -4.75 1.09
C SER A 135 16.17 -3.99 -0.03
N ALA A 136 16.82 -3.03 -0.70
CA ALA A 136 16.21 -2.21 -1.76
C ALA A 136 15.62 -3.06 -2.90
N LYS A 137 16.31 -4.14 -3.29
CA LYS A 137 15.79 -5.08 -4.29
C LYS A 137 14.49 -5.73 -3.81
N ARG A 138 14.43 -6.13 -2.55
CA ARG A 138 13.23 -6.78 -1.97
C ARG A 138 12.06 -5.81 -1.95
N MET A 139 12.32 -4.57 -1.57
CA MET A 139 11.31 -3.51 -1.54
C MET A 139 10.75 -3.21 -2.93
N LYS A 140 11.61 -3.12 -3.95
CA LYS A 140 11.17 -2.97 -5.34
C LYS A 140 10.26 -4.12 -5.78
N MET A 141 10.61 -5.36 -5.44
CA MET A 141 9.76 -6.52 -5.72
C MET A 141 8.41 -6.41 -5.01
N HIS A 142 8.40 -5.93 -3.78
CA HIS A 142 7.19 -5.73 -2.98
C HIS A 142 6.26 -4.66 -3.56
N TYR A 143 6.81 -3.52 -4.00
CA TYR A 143 6.02 -2.49 -4.69
C TYR A 143 5.41 -3.00 -5.99
N MET A 144 6.14 -3.81 -6.77
CA MET A 144 5.55 -4.45 -7.96
C MET A 144 4.39 -5.40 -7.61
N LYS A 145 4.46 -6.10 -6.47
CA LYS A 145 3.32 -6.91 -5.99
C LYS A 145 2.12 -6.03 -5.60
N CYS A 146 2.35 -4.90 -4.94
CA CYS A 146 1.29 -3.96 -4.57
C CYS A 146 0.59 -3.42 -5.83
N GLU A 147 1.35 -3.03 -6.85
CA GLU A 147 0.82 -2.62 -8.16
C GLU A 147 0.00 -3.74 -8.81
N GLN A 148 0.50 -4.98 -8.77
CA GLN A 148 -0.20 -6.14 -9.35
C GLN A 148 -1.52 -6.40 -8.63
N VAL A 149 -1.53 -6.44 -7.30
CA VAL A 149 -2.73 -6.67 -6.48
C VAL A 149 -3.80 -5.61 -6.73
N LEU A 150 -3.41 -4.34 -6.83
CA LEU A 150 -4.35 -3.28 -7.16
C LEU A 150 -4.85 -3.38 -8.61
N THR A 151 -3.97 -3.76 -9.55
CA THR A 151 -4.37 -3.99 -10.95
C THR A 151 -5.40 -5.11 -11.05
N ASP A 152 -5.18 -6.21 -10.32
CA ASP A 152 -6.11 -7.35 -10.28
C ASP A 152 -7.45 -6.95 -9.68
N TYR A 153 -7.44 -6.13 -8.61
CA TYR A 153 -8.66 -5.52 -8.09
C TYR A 153 -9.38 -4.66 -9.14
N LEU A 154 -8.67 -3.75 -9.82
CA LEU A 154 -9.27 -2.86 -10.83
C LEU A 154 -9.83 -3.62 -12.04
N ASN A 155 -9.28 -4.79 -12.36
CA ASN A 155 -9.79 -5.68 -13.41
C ASN A 155 -11.16 -6.29 -13.07
N THR A 156 -11.57 -6.26 -11.81
CA THR A 156 -12.92 -6.68 -11.39
C THR A 156 -13.97 -5.56 -11.51
N ILE A 157 -13.56 -4.32 -11.81
CA ILE A 157 -14.44 -3.15 -11.81
C ILE A 157 -15.16 -2.99 -13.14
N ASP A 158 -16.45 -2.68 -13.09
CA ASP A 158 -17.27 -2.40 -14.27
C ASP A 158 -17.05 -0.96 -14.71
N TRP A 159 -16.04 -0.79 -15.55
CA TRP A 159 -15.68 0.50 -16.08
C TRP A 159 -16.76 1.11 -16.98
N VAL A 160 -17.65 0.30 -17.58
CA VAL A 160 -18.76 0.80 -18.40
C VAL A 160 -19.83 1.42 -17.50
N ALA A 161 -20.26 0.68 -16.46
CA ALA A 161 -21.20 1.20 -15.48
C ALA A 161 -20.62 2.42 -14.74
N PHE A 162 -19.34 2.37 -14.38
CA PHE A 162 -18.68 3.49 -13.70
C PHE A 162 -18.58 4.74 -14.58
N ASP A 163 -18.27 4.59 -15.87
CA ASP A 163 -18.25 5.71 -16.81
C ASP A 163 -19.66 6.28 -17.03
N ALA A 164 -20.68 5.41 -17.13
CA ALA A 164 -22.09 5.83 -17.25
C ALA A 164 -22.60 6.57 -16.00
N ALA A 165 -22.09 6.22 -14.81
CA ALA A 165 -22.35 6.93 -13.56
C ALA A 165 -21.57 8.24 -13.40
N GLY A 166 -20.88 8.71 -14.45
CA GLY A 166 -20.13 9.97 -14.43
C GLY A 166 -18.78 9.89 -13.73
N ARG A 167 -18.24 8.67 -13.49
CA ARG A 167 -16.95 8.42 -12.82
C ARG A 167 -16.90 8.97 -11.40
N ARG A 168 -17.99 8.79 -10.67
CA ARG A 168 -18.20 9.20 -9.28
C ARG A 168 -18.87 8.06 -8.52
N GLY A 169 -18.78 8.09 -7.18
CA GLY A 169 -19.37 7.05 -6.35
C GLY A 169 -18.52 5.78 -6.27
N PRO A 170 -19.09 4.69 -5.72
CA PRO A 170 -18.37 3.44 -5.48
C PRO A 170 -17.94 2.77 -6.80
N PHE A 171 -16.90 1.94 -6.75
CA PHE A 171 -16.49 1.15 -7.91
C PHE A 171 -17.45 -0.04 -8.11
N PRO A 172 -18.28 -0.07 -9.17
CA PRO A 172 -19.18 -1.19 -9.43
C PRO A 172 -18.38 -2.43 -9.80
N ARG A 173 -18.85 -3.62 -9.39
CA ARG A 173 -18.21 -4.89 -9.75
C ARG A 173 -18.80 -5.45 -11.05
N ARG A 174 -17.94 -6.00 -11.89
CA ARG A 174 -18.36 -6.73 -13.09
C ARG A 174 -19.05 -8.03 -12.70
N THR A 175 -20.01 -8.43 -13.51
CA THR A 175 -20.52 -9.79 -13.41
C THR A 175 -19.49 -10.77 -13.95
N PRO A 176 -19.40 -12.00 -13.41
CA PRO A 176 -18.49 -13.02 -13.94
C PRO A 176 -18.76 -13.41 -15.41
N ALA A 177 -19.96 -13.12 -15.93
CA ALA A 177 -20.36 -13.42 -17.30
C ALA A 177 -19.76 -12.45 -18.32
N ASP A 178 -19.42 -11.22 -17.90
CA ASP A 178 -18.79 -10.24 -18.77
C ASP A 178 -17.31 -10.60 -18.95
N PRO A 179 -16.77 -10.74 -20.16
CA PRO A 179 -15.35 -11.03 -20.37
C PRO A 179 -14.47 -9.80 -20.14
N LEU A 180 -13.33 -9.99 -19.47
CA LEU A 180 -12.34 -8.91 -19.32
C LEU A 180 -11.63 -8.73 -20.67
N THR A 181 -11.82 -7.58 -21.31
CA THR A 181 -11.16 -7.27 -22.59
C THR A 181 -9.74 -6.75 -22.38
N ASP A 182 -8.91 -6.83 -23.41
CA ASP A 182 -7.55 -6.29 -23.37
C ASP A 182 -7.55 -4.77 -23.17
N HIS A 183 -8.52 -4.07 -23.75
CA HIS A 183 -8.70 -2.64 -23.52
C HIS A 183 -8.89 -2.30 -22.03
N PHE A 184 -9.71 -3.08 -21.31
CA PHE A 184 -9.90 -2.86 -19.88
C PHE A 184 -8.67 -3.25 -19.05
N ARG A 185 -7.95 -4.31 -19.43
CA ARG A 185 -6.66 -4.66 -18.79
C ARG A 185 -5.66 -3.52 -18.90
N GLU A 186 -5.46 -3.00 -20.11
CA GLU A 186 -4.52 -1.90 -20.35
C GLU A 186 -4.96 -0.62 -19.65
N ARG A 187 -6.28 -0.33 -19.60
CA ARG A 187 -6.81 0.81 -18.85
C ARG A 187 -6.52 0.70 -17.34
N SER A 188 -6.72 -0.47 -16.73
CA SER A 188 -6.41 -0.70 -15.31
C SER A 188 -4.91 -0.57 -15.05
N ARG A 189 -4.09 -1.21 -15.87
CA ARG A 189 -2.62 -1.15 -15.80
C ARG A 189 -2.10 0.28 -15.91
N ALA A 190 -2.58 1.05 -16.88
CA ALA A 190 -2.18 2.44 -17.08
C ALA A 190 -2.51 3.32 -15.86
N LYS A 191 -3.67 3.11 -15.22
CA LYS A 191 -4.05 3.84 -14.00
C LYS A 191 -3.07 3.54 -12.86
N VAL A 192 -2.72 2.28 -12.65
CA VAL A 192 -1.77 1.88 -11.60
C VAL A 192 -0.36 2.40 -11.89
N GLN A 193 0.09 2.37 -13.15
CA GLN A 193 1.38 2.92 -13.54
C GLN A 193 1.48 4.43 -13.29
N LEU A 194 0.42 5.18 -13.63
CA LEU A 194 0.34 6.61 -13.34
C LEU A 194 0.33 6.88 -11.83
N ALA A 195 -0.50 6.15 -11.07
CA ALA A 195 -0.54 6.25 -9.61
C ALA A 195 0.84 5.98 -8.99
N SER A 196 1.50 4.92 -9.43
CA SER A 196 2.84 4.55 -8.98
C SER A 196 3.89 5.60 -9.34
N ALA A 197 3.79 6.24 -10.51
CA ALA A 197 4.66 7.36 -10.87
C ALA A 197 4.45 8.58 -9.95
N VAL A 198 3.19 8.89 -9.61
CA VAL A 198 2.85 9.94 -8.64
C VAL A 198 3.43 9.62 -7.27
N LEU A 199 3.29 8.38 -6.79
CA LEU A 199 3.82 7.96 -5.48
C LEU A 199 5.35 8.00 -5.43
N ARG A 200 6.04 7.53 -6.46
CA ARG A 200 7.51 7.65 -6.53
C ARG A 200 7.96 9.11 -6.49
N GLN A 201 7.23 10.03 -7.12
CA GLN A 201 7.55 11.46 -7.03
C GLN A 201 7.39 12.00 -5.60
N LEU A 202 6.37 11.53 -4.86
CA LEU A 202 6.22 11.86 -3.43
C LEU A 202 7.38 11.32 -2.60
N GLU A 203 7.88 10.11 -2.89
CA GLU A 203 9.06 9.56 -2.18
C GLU A 203 10.29 10.46 -2.34
N PHE A 204 10.44 11.13 -3.50
CA PHE A 204 11.49 12.13 -3.75
C PHE A 204 11.20 13.52 -3.16
N ALA A 205 9.94 13.84 -2.84
CA ALA A 205 9.57 15.06 -2.14
C ALA A 205 9.93 14.92 -0.65
N ARG A 206 11.14 15.35 -0.29
CA ARG A 206 11.76 15.03 1.01
C ARG A 206 11.07 15.60 2.27
N ASP A 207 10.08 16.48 2.13
CA ASP A 207 9.57 17.29 3.26
C ASP A 207 8.04 17.26 3.45
N LEU A 208 7.34 16.22 2.98
CA LEU A 208 5.89 16.08 3.24
C LEU A 208 5.67 15.34 4.58
N GLU A 209 5.28 16.08 5.61
CA GLU A 209 5.12 15.54 6.98
C GLU A 209 3.66 15.16 7.31
N ASP A 210 2.66 15.79 6.66
CA ASP A 210 1.24 15.55 6.94
C ASP A 210 0.43 15.10 5.69
N LYS A 211 -0.65 14.37 5.94
CA LYS A 211 -1.61 13.82 4.96
C LYS A 211 -2.19 14.89 4.04
N GLU A 212 -2.44 16.10 4.54
CA GLU A 212 -2.95 17.19 3.70
C GLU A 212 -1.94 17.62 2.64
N ASP A 213 -0.65 17.66 2.99
CA ASP A 213 0.42 18.01 2.06
C ASP A 213 0.62 16.93 1.00
N ILE A 214 0.56 15.65 1.41
CA ILE A 214 0.58 14.50 0.50
C ILE A 214 -0.60 14.59 -0.48
N ALA A 215 -1.82 14.79 0.01
CA ALA A 215 -3.01 14.89 -0.84
C ALA A 215 -2.93 16.10 -1.80
N ARG A 216 -2.38 17.22 -1.35
CA ARG A 216 -2.15 18.41 -2.19
C ARG A 216 -1.14 18.12 -3.30
N HIS A 217 -0.03 17.46 -2.99
CA HIS A 217 0.99 17.09 -3.97
C HIS A 217 0.46 16.09 -4.99
N ILE A 218 -0.27 15.05 -4.55
CA ILE A 218 -0.95 14.10 -5.45
C ILE A 218 -1.85 14.86 -6.44
N ARG A 219 -2.72 15.75 -5.94
CA ARG A 219 -3.59 16.56 -6.80
C ARG A 219 -2.81 17.41 -7.79
N GLN A 220 -1.72 18.03 -7.37
CA GLN A 220 -0.89 18.86 -8.24
C GLN A 220 -0.19 18.06 -9.33
N THR A 221 0.41 16.92 -8.97
CA THR A 221 1.10 16.04 -9.92
C THR A 221 0.13 15.46 -10.95
N VAL A 222 -1.05 15.03 -10.51
CA VAL A 222 -2.10 14.55 -11.43
C VAL A 222 -2.53 15.66 -12.41
N LYS A 223 -2.68 16.91 -11.94
CA LYS A 223 -2.98 18.05 -12.82
C LYS A 223 -1.88 18.28 -13.86
N THR A 224 -0.61 18.13 -13.49
CA THR A 224 0.51 18.24 -14.43
C THR A 224 0.46 17.18 -15.53
N PHE A 225 0.20 15.91 -15.16
CA PHE A 225 0.02 14.85 -16.17
C PHE A 225 -1.18 15.10 -17.08
N GLN A 226 -2.30 15.57 -16.52
CA GLN A 226 -3.48 15.93 -17.31
C GLN A 226 -3.18 17.04 -18.31
N PHE A 227 -2.47 18.10 -17.90
CA PHE A 227 -2.07 19.18 -18.78
C PHE A 227 -1.32 18.67 -20.02
N LEU A 228 -0.31 17.81 -19.81
CA LEU A 228 0.46 17.21 -20.89
C LEU A 228 -0.41 16.37 -21.85
N LEU A 229 -1.32 15.56 -21.31
CA LEU A 229 -2.25 14.76 -22.12
C LEU A 229 -3.22 15.64 -22.91
N PHE A 230 -3.69 16.76 -22.35
CA PHE A 230 -4.55 17.69 -23.08
C PHE A 230 -3.79 18.43 -24.19
N GLU A 231 -2.53 18.78 -23.98
CA GLU A 231 -1.68 19.42 -25.00
C GLU A 231 -1.48 18.54 -26.23
N GLN A 232 -1.18 17.25 -26.03
CA GLN A 232 -0.99 16.28 -27.13
C GLN A 232 -2.25 16.00 -27.95
N ASN A 233 -3.43 16.20 -27.37
CA ASN A 233 -4.72 15.97 -28.03
C ASN A 233 -5.32 17.24 -28.66
N ARG A 234 -4.61 18.38 -28.63
CA ARG A 234 -5.02 19.55 -29.40
C ARG A 234 -4.76 19.31 -30.89
N PRO A 235 -5.70 19.69 -31.78
CA PRO A 235 -5.41 19.69 -33.20
C PRO A 235 -4.23 20.63 -33.47
N ALA A 236 -3.28 20.19 -34.30
CA ALA A 236 -2.19 21.05 -34.75
C ALA A 236 -2.80 22.28 -35.46
N ILE A 237 -2.40 23.47 -35.00
CA ILE A 237 -2.80 24.76 -35.59
C ILE A 237 -2.09 24.94 -36.92
#